data_AF-A0A9D1YAR7-F1
#
_entry.id   AF-A0A9D1YAR7-F1
#
_cell.length_a   1.000
_cell.length_b   1.000
_cell.length_c   1.000
_cell.angle_alpha   90.00
_cell.angle_beta   90.00
_cell.angle_gamma   90.00
#
_symmetry.space_group_name_H-M   'P 1'
#
loop_
_entity.id
_entity.type
_entity.pdbx_description
1 polymer ?
#
loop_
_entity_poly.entity_id
_entity_poly.type
_entity_poly.pdbx_seq_one_letter_code
_entity_poly.pdbx_strand_id
1 'polypeptide(L)'
;MLKLSLLPEEYLTINGNIVVQLTRVAGGRAYVAIDAARDIPIVRGTVLEREGGKRPNCLEPPARKRIKPQRDLVFRWNDDRDRAVRKMQQVIDHLEQSGAADEAKVLRTQLNCLLPTPWEEELSTKN
;
A
#
# COMPACT_ATOMS: atom_id res chain seq x y z
N MET A 1 20.46 11.45 -8.50
CA MET A 1 19.10 10.87 -8.51
C MET A 1 18.15 11.90 -7.92
N LEU A 2 17.12 12.31 -8.66
CA LEU A 2 16.06 13.19 -8.15
C LEU A 2 15.09 12.36 -7.29
N LYS A 3 14.61 12.90 -6.16
CA LYS A 3 13.65 12.27 -5.25
C LYS A 3 12.43 13.17 -5.12
N LEU A 4 11.24 12.60 -5.29
CA LEU A 4 9.96 13.28 -5.18
C LEU A 4 9.07 12.48 -4.22
N SER A 5 8.22 13.18 -3.47
CA SER A 5 7.13 12.57 -2.70
C SER A 5 5.83 12.76 -3.47
N LEU A 6 5.04 11.70 -3.56
CA LEU A 6 3.74 11.72 -4.24
C LEU A 6 2.68 11.18 -3.28
N LEU A 7 1.53 11.84 -3.25
CA LEU A 7 0.30 11.28 -2.68
C LEU A 7 -0.31 10.26 -3.67
N PRO A 8 -1.18 9.35 -3.19
CA PRO A 8 -1.97 8.51 -4.10
C PRO A 8 -2.68 9.36 -5.16
N GLU A 9 -2.77 8.81 -6.37
CA GLU A 9 -3.35 9.42 -7.58
C GLU A 9 -2.54 10.56 -8.22
N GLU A 10 -1.51 11.09 -7.54
CA GLU A 10 -0.57 12.04 -8.14
C GLU A 10 0.33 11.37 -9.19
N TYR A 11 0.87 12.20 -10.09
CA TYR A 11 1.72 11.76 -11.19
C TYR A 11 2.89 12.73 -11.40
N LEU A 12 3.90 12.23 -12.12
CA LEU A 12 4.98 13.03 -12.66
C LEU A 12 5.15 12.72 -14.15
N THR A 13 5.78 13.63 -14.87
CA THR A 13 6.14 13.45 -16.27
C THR A 13 7.66 13.50 -16.44
N ILE A 14 8.21 12.58 -17.22
CA ILE A 14 9.61 12.60 -17.65
C ILE A 14 9.63 12.96 -19.12
N ASN A 15 10.39 13.99 -19.49
CA ASN A 15 10.54 14.46 -20.87
C ASN A 15 9.21 14.83 -21.57
N GLY A 16 8.15 15.11 -20.80
CA GLY A 16 6.82 15.48 -21.30
C GLY A 16 6.00 14.36 -21.96
N ASN A 17 6.58 13.18 -22.21
CA ASN A 17 5.94 12.09 -22.93
C ASN A 17 5.97 10.73 -22.21
N ILE A 18 6.58 10.67 -21.03
CA ILE A 18 6.54 9.50 -20.14
C ILE A 18 5.77 9.93 -18.90
N VAL A 19 4.61 9.33 -18.64
CA VAL A 19 3.78 9.62 -17.48
C VAL A 19 3.95 8.50 -16.46
N VAL A 20 4.22 8.86 -15.21
CA VAL A 20 4.34 7.91 -14.10
C VAL A 20 3.34 8.32 -13.03
N GLN A 21 2.34 7.49 -12.77
CA GLN A 21 1.29 7.74 -11.78
C GLN A 21 1.41 6.81 -10.58
N LEU A 22 1.33 7.36 -9.37
CA LEU A 22 1.23 6.58 -8.15
C LEU A 22 -0.24 6.18 -7.92
N THR A 23 -0.63 5.01 -8.39
CA THR A 23 -2.02 4.55 -8.30
C THR A 23 -2.46 4.18 -6.89
N ARG A 24 -1.56 3.64 -6.05
CA ARG A 24 -1.87 3.19 -4.68
C ARG A 24 -0.61 2.94 -3.87
N VAL A 25 -0.68 3.14 -2.56
CA VAL A 25 0.34 2.68 -1.59
C VAL A 25 -0.30 1.74 -0.59
N ALA A 26 0.12 0.48 -0.58
CA ALA A 26 -0.43 -0.51 0.33
C ALA A 26 0.50 -1.72 0.57
N GLY A 27 0.47 -2.28 1.78
CA GLY A 27 1.22 -3.49 2.12
C GLY A 27 2.74 -3.34 1.95
N GLY A 28 3.28 -2.14 2.21
CA GLY A 28 4.69 -1.84 1.98
C GLY A 28 5.10 -1.76 0.51
N ARG A 29 4.11 -1.66 -0.41
CA ARG A 29 4.32 -1.57 -1.86
C ARG A 29 3.69 -0.29 -2.41
N ALA A 30 4.34 0.31 -3.39
CA ALA A 30 3.77 1.33 -4.25
C ALA A 30 3.34 0.68 -5.57
N TYR A 31 2.12 0.96 -5.98
CA TYR A 31 1.57 0.56 -7.28
C TYR A 31 1.72 1.73 -8.23
N VAL A 32 2.51 1.53 -9.27
CA VAL A 32 2.85 2.58 -10.23
C VAL A 32 2.34 2.18 -11.61
N ALA A 33 1.61 3.08 -12.26
CA ALA A 33 1.25 2.98 -13.67
C ALA A 33 2.23 3.83 -14.49
N ILE A 34 2.70 3.29 -15.63
CA ILE A 34 3.65 3.96 -16.51
C ILE A 34 3.06 3.97 -17.91
N ASP A 35 2.89 5.16 -18.47
CA ASP A 35 2.56 5.37 -19.88
C ASP A 35 3.79 5.94 -20.59
N ALA A 36 4.21 5.26 -21.66
CA ALA A 36 5.36 5.64 -22.48
C ALA A 36 5.20 5.06 -23.88
N ALA A 37 5.92 5.61 -24.85
CA ALA A 37 5.97 5.08 -26.20
C ALA A 37 6.53 3.64 -26.21
N ARG A 38 6.04 2.80 -27.14
CA ARG A 38 6.32 1.35 -27.16
C ARG A 38 7.79 0.99 -27.46
N ASP A 39 8.53 1.93 -28.05
CA ASP A 39 9.96 1.84 -28.29
C ASP A 39 10.79 2.04 -27.01
N ILE A 40 10.18 2.52 -25.92
CA ILE A 40 10.82 2.69 -24.63
C ILE A 40 10.57 1.45 -23.76
N PRO A 41 11.58 0.61 -23.48
CA PRO A 41 11.40 -0.63 -22.72
C PRO A 41 11.15 -0.33 -21.23
N ILE A 42 10.08 -0.89 -20.68
CA ILE A 42 9.74 -0.83 -19.25
C ILE A 42 9.90 -2.23 -18.66
N VAL A 43 10.95 -2.44 -17.85
CA VAL A 43 11.30 -3.76 -17.32
C VAL A 43 11.46 -3.71 -15.80
N ARG A 44 10.96 -4.74 -15.10
CA ARG A 44 11.21 -4.88 -13.65
C ARG A 44 12.67 -5.20 -13.43
N GLY A 45 13.31 -4.54 -12.44
CA GLY A 45 14.74 -4.77 -12.14
C GLY A 45 15.09 -6.25 -11.90
N THR A 46 14.21 -7.02 -11.24
CA THR A 46 14.41 -8.47 -11.04
C THR A 46 14.38 -9.28 -12.34
N VAL A 47 13.66 -8.81 -13.37
CA VAL A 47 13.62 -9.46 -14.69
C VAL A 47 14.89 -9.10 -15.45
N LEU A 48 15.22 -7.80 -15.50
CA LEU A 48 16.45 -7.30 -16.13
C LEU A 48 17.70 -8.03 -15.63
N GLU A 49 17.86 -8.15 -14.31
CA GLU A 49 19.04 -8.81 -13.71
C GLU A 49 19.07 -10.32 -13.99
N ARG A 50 17.91 -10.99 -14.06
CA ARG A 50 17.82 -12.43 -14.40
C ARG A 50 18.19 -12.71 -15.85
N GLU A 51 17.88 -11.79 -16.75
CA GLU A 51 18.20 -11.89 -18.18
C GLU A 51 19.65 -11.48 -18.48
N GLY A 52 20.48 -11.25 -17.45
CA GLY A 52 21.90 -10.89 -17.59
C GLY A 52 22.16 -9.39 -17.70
N GLY A 53 21.12 -8.55 -17.59
CA GLY A 53 21.25 -7.10 -17.49
C GLY A 53 21.96 -6.68 -16.19
N LYS A 54 22.76 -5.61 -16.26
CA LYS A 54 23.43 -5.07 -15.07
C LYS A 54 22.48 -4.19 -14.27
N ARG A 55 22.49 -4.35 -12.95
CA ARG A 55 21.81 -3.45 -12.02
C ARG A 55 22.33 -2.01 -12.20
N PRO A 56 21.47 -1.00 -12.38
CA PRO A 56 21.91 0.39 -12.53
C PRO A 56 22.67 0.91 -11.30
N ASN A 57 23.83 1.54 -11.53
CA ASN A 57 24.73 2.00 -10.47
C ASN A 57 24.15 3.10 -9.57
N CYS A 58 23.13 3.83 -10.03
CA CYS A 58 22.49 4.91 -9.28
C CYS A 58 21.49 4.42 -8.22
N LEU A 59 21.19 3.12 -8.17
CA LEU A 59 20.27 2.56 -7.18
C LEU A 59 20.95 2.46 -5.82
N GLU A 60 20.21 2.82 -4.77
CA GLU A 60 20.67 2.57 -3.41
C GLU A 60 20.88 1.06 -3.20
N PRO A 61 21.95 0.66 -2.49
CA PRO A 61 22.18 -0.75 -2.20
C PRO A 61 20.99 -1.31 -1.42
N PRO A 62 20.62 -2.59 -1.65
CA PRO A 62 19.52 -3.19 -0.91
C PRO A 62 19.79 -3.07 0.58
N ALA A 63 18.79 -2.61 1.33
CA ALA A 63 18.90 -2.52 2.79
C ALA A 63 19.35 -3.89 3.31
N ARG A 64 20.51 -3.93 4.00
CA ARG A 64 20.95 -5.14 4.72
C ARG A 64 19.77 -5.55 5.60
N LYS A 65 19.32 -6.81 5.51
CA LYS A 65 18.22 -7.36 6.34
C LYS A 65 18.59 -7.21 7.81
N ARG A 66 18.32 -6.04 8.41
CA ARG A 66 18.19 -5.91 9.85
C ARG A 66 16.85 -6.53 10.16
N ILE A 67 16.88 -7.71 10.78
CA ILE A 67 15.73 -8.25 11.51
C ILE A 67 15.42 -7.19 12.57
N LYS A 68 14.54 -6.23 12.25
CA LYS A 68 14.06 -5.30 13.27
C LYS A 68 13.21 -6.15 14.22
N PRO A 69 13.49 -6.14 15.54
CA PRO A 69 12.55 -6.71 16.49
C PRO A 69 11.21 -6.02 16.27
N GLN A 70 10.15 -6.80 16.23
CA GLN A 70 8.75 -6.41 16.03
C GLN A 70 8.25 -5.58 17.22
N ARG A 71 8.90 -4.46 17.52
CA ARG A 71 8.47 -3.48 18.49
C ARG A 71 8.37 -2.17 17.72
N ASP A 72 7.13 -1.69 17.61
CA ASP A 72 6.76 -0.40 17.05
C ASP A 72 6.88 -0.26 15.52
N LEU A 73 6.26 -1.19 14.79
CA LEU A 73 5.80 -0.86 13.45
C LEU A 73 4.59 0.08 13.62
N VAL A 74 4.80 1.38 13.41
CA VAL A 74 3.71 2.35 13.24
C VAL A 74 2.90 1.90 12.04
N PHE A 75 1.80 1.21 12.32
CA PHE A 75 0.91 0.66 11.34
C PHE A 75 0.00 1.78 10.83
N ARG A 76 0.49 2.59 9.86
CA ARG A 76 -0.33 3.63 9.22
C ARG A 76 -1.61 3.02 8.68
N TRP A 77 -2.75 3.61 9.06
CA TRP A 77 -4.05 3.24 8.49
C TRP A 77 -4.04 3.55 7.00
N ASN A 78 -4.57 2.65 6.18
CA ASN A 78 -4.54 2.79 4.73
C ASN A 78 -5.85 2.29 4.11
N ASP A 79 -6.10 2.65 2.85
CA ASP A 79 -7.32 2.30 2.13
C ASP A 79 -7.60 0.80 2.06
N ASP A 80 -6.58 -0.04 2.21
CA ASP A 80 -6.75 -1.50 2.25
C ASP A 80 -7.41 -1.97 3.53
N ARG A 81 -7.04 -1.35 4.65
CA ARG A 81 -7.71 -1.57 5.92
C ARG A 81 -9.13 -1.05 5.86
N ASP A 82 -9.37 0.14 5.29
CA ASP A 82 -10.73 0.64 5.07
C ASP A 82 -11.57 -0.32 4.24
N ARG A 83 -11.03 -0.83 3.13
CA ARG A 83 -11.73 -1.82 2.29
C ARG A 83 -11.97 -3.13 3.03
N ALA A 84 -11.01 -3.61 3.81
CA ALA A 84 -11.16 -4.84 4.58
C ALA A 84 -12.25 -4.69 5.65
N VAL A 85 -12.26 -3.55 6.36
CA VAL A 85 -13.28 -3.19 7.35
C VAL A 85 -14.67 -3.16 6.72
N ARG A 86 -14.83 -2.48 5.58
CA ARG A 86 -16.12 -2.44 4.87
C ARG A 86 -16.61 -3.84 4.49
N LYS A 87 -15.73 -4.72 4.00
CA LYS A 87 -16.08 -6.11 3.69
C LYS A 87 -16.45 -6.90 4.94
N MET A 88 -15.71 -6.73 6.04
CA MET A 88 -16.02 -7.40 7.30
C MET A 88 -17.37 -6.95 7.85
N GLN A 89 -17.70 -5.65 7.77
CA GLN A 89 -19.02 -5.12 8.14
C GLN A 89 -20.13 -5.76 7.30
N GLN A 90 -19.97 -5.86 5.97
CA GLN A 90 -20.95 -6.51 5.09
C GLN A 90 -21.18 -7.99 5.47
N VAL A 91 -20.13 -8.72 5.84
CA VAL A 91 -20.25 -10.12 6.29
C VAL A 91 -20.98 -10.21 7.64
N ILE A 92 -20.68 -9.31 8.57
CA ILE A 92 -21.38 -9.23 9.86
C ILE A 92 -22.87 -8.95 9.65
N ASP A 93 -23.21 -7.96 8.81
CA ASP A 93 -24.60 -7.61 8.52
C ASP A 93 -25.34 -8.80 7.85
N HIS A 94 -24.66 -9.56 7.00
CA HIS A 94 -25.21 -10.78 6.42
C HIS A 94 -25.43 -11.88 7.47
N LEU A 95 -24.51 -12.05 8.42
CA LEU A 95 -24.66 -13.00 9.53
C LEU A 95 -25.87 -12.65 10.41
N GLU A 96 -26.07 -11.37 10.72
CA GLU A 96 -27.25 -10.88 11.46
C GLU A 96 -28.55 -11.24 10.73
N GLN A 97 -28.60 -11.05 9.40
CA GLN A 97 -29.75 -11.40 8.57
C GLN A 97 -30.00 -12.92 8.47
N SER A 98 -28.94 -13.72 8.53
CA SER A 98 -29.02 -15.19 8.47
C SER A 98 -29.42 -15.87 9.79
N GLY A 99 -29.59 -15.09 10.86
CA GLY A 99 -29.97 -15.60 12.19
C GLY A 99 -28.81 -15.90 13.13
N ALA A 100 -27.56 -15.61 12.74
CA ALA A 100 -26.34 -15.77 13.54
C ALA A 100 -25.98 -14.45 14.27
N ALA A 101 -26.95 -13.90 15.00
CA ALA A 101 -26.83 -12.57 15.61
C ALA A 101 -25.79 -12.50 16.73
N ASP A 102 -25.60 -13.59 17.48
CA ASP A 102 -24.63 -13.64 18.57
C ASP A 102 -23.18 -13.66 18.03
N GLU A 103 -22.91 -14.44 16.98
CA GLU A 103 -21.61 -14.47 16.30
C GLU A 103 -21.30 -13.13 15.63
N ALA A 104 -22.30 -12.53 14.98
CA ALA A 104 -22.17 -11.22 14.38
C ALA A 104 -21.80 -10.15 15.43
N LYS A 105 -22.45 -10.16 16.59
CA LYS A 105 -22.15 -9.25 17.71
C LYS A 105 -20.73 -9.42 18.23
N VAL A 106 -20.25 -10.65 18.37
CA VAL A 106 -18.87 -10.93 18.78
C VAL A 106 -17.90 -10.35 17.75
N LEU A 107 -18.10 -10.63 16.47
CA LEU A 107 -17.25 -10.11 15.39
C LEU A 107 -17.26 -8.58 15.32
N ARG A 108 -18.42 -7.95 15.53
CA ARG A 108 -18.55 -6.48 15.53
C ARG A 108 -17.77 -5.86 16.68
N THR A 109 -17.78 -6.50 17.84
CA THR A 109 -16.99 -6.08 19.01
C THR A 109 -15.49 -6.19 18.72
N GLN A 110 -15.04 -7.30 18.14
CA GLN A 110 -13.62 -7.47 17.78
C GLN A 110 -13.19 -6.47 16.71
N LEU A 111 -14.04 -6.20 15.71
CA LEU A 111 -13.74 -5.23 14.67
C LEU A 111 -13.55 -3.84 15.26
N ASN A 112 -14.41 -3.40 16.19
CA ASN A 112 -14.29 -2.11 16.86
C ASN A 112 -12.98 -1.94 17.65
N CYS A 113 -12.41 -3.03 18.20
CA CYS A 113 -11.10 -2.99 18.85
C CYS A 113 -9.93 -2.82 17.88
N LEU A 114 -10.14 -3.15 16.60
CA LEU A 114 -9.12 -3.07 15.54
C LEU A 114 -9.21 -1.77 14.73
N LEU A 115 -10.35 -1.08 14.78
CA LEU A 115 -10.51 0.23 14.13
C LEU A 115 -9.74 1.28 14.92
N PRO A 116 -9.04 2.22 14.24
CA PRO A 116 -8.41 3.32 14.91
C PRO A 116 -9.48 4.14 15.62
N THR A 117 -9.22 4.53 16.85
CA THR A 117 -10.02 5.58 17.48
C THR A 117 -9.72 6.92 16.80
N PRO A 118 -10.62 7.92 16.84
CA PRO A 118 -10.41 9.22 16.19
C PRO A 118 -9.07 9.91 16.56
N TRP A 119 -8.53 9.62 17.75
CA TRP A 119 -7.23 10.12 18.22
C TRP A 119 -6.02 9.43 17.55
N GLU A 120 -6.18 8.19 17.08
CA GLU A 120 -5.16 7.46 16.30
C GLU A 120 -5.11 7.91 14.83
N GLU A 121 -6.21 8.46 14.29
CA GLU A 121 -6.25 9.08 12.97
C GLU A 121 -5.46 10.41 12.93
N GLU A 122 -5.46 11.19 14.02
CA GLU A 122 -4.67 12.42 14.15
C GLU A 122 -3.15 12.19 14.11
N LEU A 123 -2.68 11.04 14.58
CA LEU A 123 -1.27 10.64 14.51
C LEU A 123 -0.87 10.14 13.11
N SER A 124 -1.83 9.63 12.32
CA SER A 124 -1.59 9.16 10.96
C SER A 124 -1.51 10.31 9.95
N THR A 125 -2.15 11.45 10.23
CA THR A 125 -2.22 12.64 9.36
C THR A 125 -1.11 13.67 9.63
N LYS A 126 -0.53 13.71 10.84
CA LYS A 126 0.64 14.53 11.17
C LYS A 126 1.96 13.77 10.92
N ASN A 127 2.39 13.65 9.66
CA ASN A 127 3.79 13.48 9.21
C ASN A 127 3.85 13.02 7.76
#